data_AF-A0A3A8JFT9-F1
#
_entry.id   AF-A0A3A8JFT9-F1
#
_cell.length_a   1.000
_cell.length_b   1.000
_cell.length_c   1.000
_cell.angle_alpha   90.00
_cell.angle_beta   90.00
_cell.angle_gamma   90.00
#
_symmetry.space_group_name_H-M   'P 1'
#
loop_
_entity.id
_entity.type
_entity.pdbx_description
1 polymer ?
#
loop_
_entity_poly.entity_id
_entity_poly.type
_entity_poly.pdbx_seq_one_letter_code
_entity_poly.pdbx_strand_id
1 'polypeptide(L)'
;MTHEPPIQQPHVLLVDDDLQLAELMSMRMTSRGYHVTVESEGKGALRRLAQERVDAMVLDLRLEDMDGMDVLRAARQRAPELSVIMLTAHGSIETAVQAMQEGAYGFLTKPFHDHELMQKLTHALERSRLRREVAELRRRMGEDGEPLLLGTSEAISRVREVIARIAPTDATVLLTGESGTGKELAARMLHVLSRRTKERFVAVNCGALPPELLESELFGHVKGAFSGAVREREGLFGAANGGTLFLDEIGEASPSVQVKLLRVLQEQRLTRVGADEEEPVDVRVVAATNRDLAEEVAAKRFRQDLYFRLHVVPIELPPLRERLEDIPLLAQLFLERTANRYGLRPPRLAPATVELLQRYGWPGNVRELIHEMEAAVLLAGADELQPRHVPRLGQALERPPAESAQLPGIPGGAEALPSLREARDAFERAYLAESMRRSSGSVSAAARMAGRNRSDFYDLLKRHGLSAADFKGTSEGEPTR
;
A
#
# COMPACT_ATOMS: atom_id res chain seq x y z
N MET A 1 -37.26 -4.73 22.12
CA MET A 1 -36.25 -5.05 23.15
C MET A 1 -35.00 -5.50 22.42
N THR A 2 -34.09 -4.57 22.17
CA THR A 2 -32.79 -4.82 21.54
C THR A 2 -31.92 -5.57 22.53
N HIS A 3 -31.63 -6.85 22.23
CA HIS A 3 -30.60 -7.60 22.94
C HIS A 3 -29.24 -7.08 22.49
N GLU A 4 -28.74 -6.07 23.20
CA GLU A 4 -27.33 -5.72 23.17
C GLU A 4 -26.58 -6.89 23.83
N PRO A 5 -25.58 -7.50 23.17
CA PRO A 5 -24.81 -8.58 23.78
C PRO A 5 -24.07 -8.04 25.02
N PRO A 6 -23.91 -8.85 26.09
CA PRO A 6 -23.22 -8.39 27.29
C PRO A 6 -21.79 -7.96 26.93
N ILE A 7 -21.39 -6.78 27.41
CA ILE A 7 -20.03 -6.27 27.27
C ILE A 7 -19.11 -7.24 28.02
N GLN A 8 -18.46 -8.18 27.30
CA GLN A 8 -17.48 -9.06 27.90
C GLN A 8 -16.29 -8.21 28.35
N GLN A 9 -15.97 -8.28 29.64
CA GLN A 9 -14.79 -7.63 30.20
C GLN A 9 -13.55 -8.27 29.58
N PRO A 10 -12.58 -7.48 29.06
CA PRO A 10 -11.36 -8.04 28.49
C PRO A 10 -10.59 -8.86 29.53
N HIS A 11 -10.20 -10.07 29.16
CA HIS A 11 -9.46 -11.02 29.97
C HIS A 11 -7.95 -10.81 29.78
N VAL A 12 -7.27 -10.47 30.87
CA VAL A 12 -5.81 -10.29 30.93
C VAL A 12 -5.21 -11.46 31.72
N LEU A 13 -4.27 -12.15 31.10
CA LEU A 13 -3.46 -13.17 31.78
C LEU A 13 -2.20 -12.51 32.32
N LEU A 14 -2.04 -12.50 33.64
CA LEU A 14 -0.87 -11.98 34.34
C LEU A 14 0.01 -13.15 34.78
N VAL A 15 1.28 -13.13 34.40
CA VAL A 15 2.25 -14.20 34.69
C VAL A 15 3.46 -13.60 35.38
N ASP A 16 3.61 -13.88 36.67
CA ASP A 16 4.69 -13.33 37.52
C ASP A 16 4.88 -14.26 38.73
N ASP A 17 6.12 -14.62 39.06
CA ASP A 17 6.44 -15.44 40.22
C ASP A 17 6.43 -14.64 41.54
N ASP A 18 6.53 -13.30 41.46
CA ASP A 18 6.30 -12.40 42.58
C ASP A 18 4.80 -12.23 42.85
N LEU A 19 4.28 -13.10 43.73
CA LEU A 19 2.86 -13.11 44.11
C LEU A 19 2.36 -11.77 44.68
N GLN A 20 3.21 -11.01 45.37
CA GLN A 20 2.81 -9.73 45.96
C GLN A 20 2.65 -8.66 44.88
N LEU A 21 3.59 -8.61 43.94
CA LEU A 21 3.51 -7.71 42.80
C LEU A 21 2.34 -8.10 41.87
N ALA A 22 2.15 -9.40 41.65
CA ALA A 22 1.05 -9.93 40.86
C ALA A 22 -0.32 -9.57 41.44
N GLU A 23 -0.50 -9.70 42.77
CA GLU A 23 -1.73 -9.31 43.46
C GLU A 23 -2.00 -7.81 43.33
N LEU A 24 -0.96 -6.98 43.49
CA LEU A 24 -1.07 -5.53 43.32
C LEU A 24 -1.47 -5.14 41.89
N MET A 25 -0.83 -5.72 40.87
CA MET A 25 -1.16 -5.50 39.46
C MET A 25 -2.58 -5.95 39.15
N SER A 26 -2.98 -7.13 39.63
CA SER A 26 -4.31 -7.70 39.45
C SER A 26 -5.39 -6.77 40.01
N MET A 27 -5.26 -6.32 41.26
CA MET A 27 -6.21 -5.38 41.87
C MET A 27 -6.39 -4.10 41.04
N ARG A 28 -5.29 -3.55 40.52
CA ARG A 28 -5.34 -2.32 39.70
C ARG A 28 -6.00 -2.56 38.35
N MET A 29 -5.67 -3.66 37.68
CA MET A 29 -6.30 -4.03 36.41
C MET A 29 -7.80 -4.30 36.58
N THR A 30 -8.21 -5.01 37.64
CA THR A 30 -9.62 -5.26 37.98
C THR A 30 -10.37 -3.96 38.28
N SER A 31 -9.75 -3.01 38.99
CA SER A 31 -10.36 -1.69 39.26
C SER A 31 -10.68 -0.89 38.00
N ARG A 32 -10.03 -1.21 36.86
CA ARG A 32 -10.29 -0.59 35.55
C ARG A 32 -11.21 -1.43 34.65
N GLY A 33 -11.83 -2.47 35.18
CA GLY A 33 -12.85 -3.26 34.49
C GLY A 33 -12.32 -4.42 33.65
N TYR A 34 -11.08 -4.87 33.90
CA TYR A 34 -10.53 -6.07 33.28
C TYR A 34 -10.80 -7.31 34.13
N HIS A 35 -11.08 -8.43 33.47
CA HIS A 35 -11.02 -9.74 34.10
C HIS A 35 -9.55 -10.18 34.12
N VAL A 36 -9.01 -10.54 35.29
CA VAL A 36 -7.58 -10.87 35.43
C VAL A 36 -7.43 -12.27 36.00
N THR A 37 -6.66 -13.11 35.30
CA THR A 37 -6.19 -14.39 35.82
C THR A 37 -4.70 -14.29 36.10
N VAL A 38 -4.29 -14.70 37.29
CA VAL A 38 -2.88 -14.71 37.72
C VAL A 38 -2.35 -16.13 37.67
N GLU A 39 -1.18 -16.31 37.07
CA GLU A 39 -0.41 -17.55 37.07
C GLU A 39 1.02 -17.24 37.55
N SER A 40 1.57 -18.09 38.42
CA SER A 40 2.95 -17.94 38.91
C SER A 40 3.98 -18.72 38.08
N GLU A 41 3.51 -19.54 37.13
CA GLU A 41 4.33 -20.44 36.33
C GLU A 41 4.04 -20.25 34.84
N GLY A 42 5.08 -20.29 34.01
CA GLY A 42 4.96 -20.21 32.56
C GLY A 42 4.19 -21.41 31.98
N LYS A 43 4.35 -22.61 32.57
CA LYS A 43 3.52 -23.78 32.22
C LYS A 43 2.04 -23.55 32.52
N GLY A 44 1.74 -22.88 33.63
CA GLY A 44 0.38 -22.47 34.00
C GLY A 44 -0.24 -21.57 32.93
N ALA A 45 0.50 -20.54 32.53
CA ALA A 45 0.08 -19.61 31.48
C ALA A 45 -0.24 -20.31 30.15
N LEU A 46 0.63 -21.22 29.69
CA LEU A 46 0.40 -21.97 28.44
C LEU A 46 -0.80 -22.92 28.52
N ARG A 47 -1.10 -23.49 29.70
CA ARG A 47 -2.33 -24.27 29.92
C ARG A 47 -3.57 -23.39 29.87
N ARG A 48 -3.54 -22.18 30.42
CA ARG A 48 -4.66 -21.22 30.33
C ARG A 48 -4.93 -20.79 28.91
N LEU A 49 -3.89 -20.46 28.15
CA LEU A 49 -4.00 -20.15 26.72
C LEU A 49 -4.55 -21.33 25.89
N ALA A 50 -4.51 -22.57 26.42
CA ALA A 50 -5.11 -23.74 25.80
C ALA A 50 -6.61 -23.89 26.07
N GLN A 51 -7.07 -23.45 27.23
CA GLN A 51 -8.39 -23.75 27.77
C GLN A 51 -9.37 -22.58 27.62
N GLU A 52 -8.84 -21.36 27.64
CA GLU A 52 -9.64 -20.14 27.79
C GLU A 52 -9.19 -19.07 26.81
N ARG A 53 -10.09 -18.12 26.52
CA ARG A 53 -9.76 -16.96 25.68
C ARG A 53 -9.10 -15.88 26.52
N VAL A 54 -7.95 -15.40 26.06
CA VAL A 54 -7.19 -14.30 26.67
C VAL A 54 -7.05 -13.18 25.65
N ASP A 55 -7.29 -11.94 26.08
CA ASP A 55 -7.27 -10.75 25.23
C ASP A 55 -5.91 -10.05 25.21
N ALA A 56 -5.16 -10.11 26.32
CA ALA A 56 -3.77 -9.68 26.42
C ALA A 56 -3.03 -10.49 27.50
N MET A 57 -1.71 -10.60 27.38
CA MET A 57 -0.86 -11.23 28.38
C MET A 57 0.18 -10.24 28.89
N VAL A 58 0.37 -10.21 30.20
CA VAL A 58 1.48 -9.53 30.87
C VAL A 58 2.35 -10.60 31.49
N LEU A 59 3.63 -10.62 31.14
CA LEU A 59 4.50 -11.77 31.37
C LEU A 59 5.85 -11.32 31.92
N ASP A 60 6.24 -11.83 33.08
CA ASP A 60 7.61 -11.69 33.56
C ASP A 60 8.58 -12.48 32.67
N LEU A 61 9.71 -11.85 32.38
CA LEU A 61 10.83 -12.44 31.67
C LEU A 61 11.49 -13.56 32.48
N ARG A 62 11.51 -13.43 33.81
CA ARG A 62 12.09 -14.44 34.70
C ARG A 62 10.96 -15.10 35.46
N LEU A 63 10.79 -16.40 35.25
CA LEU A 63 9.90 -17.25 36.05
C LEU A 63 10.74 -18.40 36.60
N GLU A 64 10.33 -18.96 37.74
CA GLU A 64 11.05 -20.07 38.36
C GLU A 64 11.09 -21.34 37.49
N ASP A 65 10.06 -21.56 36.65
CA ASP A 65 9.88 -22.81 35.91
C ASP A 65 10.35 -22.77 34.44
N MET A 66 10.42 -21.59 33.81
CA MET A 66 10.90 -21.39 32.44
C MET A 66 11.23 -19.93 32.12
N ASP A 67 11.95 -19.69 31.02
CA ASP A 67 12.22 -18.33 30.54
C ASP A 67 10.94 -17.72 29.92
N GLY A 68 10.62 -16.47 30.28
CA GLY A 68 9.48 -15.74 29.71
C GLY A 68 9.60 -15.56 28.19
N MET A 69 10.81 -15.55 27.63
CA MET A 69 10.97 -15.55 26.16
C MET A 69 10.44 -16.84 25.52
N ASP A 70 10.59 -17.99 26.18
CA ASP A 70 10.05 -19.26 25.69
C ASP A 70 8.52 -19.29 25.77
N VAL A 71 7.96 -18.72 26.84
CA VAL A 71 6.51 -18.53 26.98
C VAL A 71 5.98 -17.62 25.87
N LEU A 72 6.68 -16.51 25.56
CA LEU A 72 6.33 -15.61 24.46
C LEU A 72 6.28 -16.36 23.12
N ARG A 73 7.32 -17.11 22.78
CA ARG A 73 7.38 -17.90 21.53
C ARG A 73 6.21 -18.89 21.44
N ALA A 74 5.96 -19.64 22.52
CA ALA A 74 4.88 -20.62 22.57
C ALA A 74 3.49 -19.96 22.48
N ALA A 75 3.29 -18.85 23.18
CA ALA A 75 2.06 -18.06 23.11
C ALA A 75 1.80 -17.51 21.70
N ARG A 76 2.85 -17.01 21.02
CA ARG A 76 2.76 -16.51 19.63
C ARG A 76 2.41 -17.60 18.63
N GLN A 77 2.93 -18.81 18.80
CA GLN A 77 2.57 -19.95 17.95
C GLN A 77 1.11 -20.37 18.14
N ARG A 78 0.61 -20.31 19.37
CA ARG A 78 -0.74 -20.77 19.71
C ARG A 78 -1.84 -19.74 19.46
N ALA A 79 -1.55 -18.48 19.74
CA ALA A 79 -2.46 -17.34 19.57
C ALA A 79 -1.71 -16.16 18.90
N PRO A 80 -1.52 -16.18 17.57
CA PRO A 80 -0.80 -15.13 16.83
C PRO A 80 -1.38 -13.72 16.94
N GLU A 81 -2.66 -13.61 17.32
CA GLU A 81 -3.36 -12.36 17.58
C GLU A 81 -3.10 -11.75 18.97
N LEU A 82 -2.57 -12.54 19.91
CA LEU A 82 -2.38 -12.15 21.30
C LEU A 82 -1.23 -11.14 21.41
N SER A 83 -1.49 -10.04 22.09
CA SER A 83 -0.50 -9.03 22.43
C SER A 83 0.08 -9.35 23.80
N VAL A 84 1.42 -9.43 23.86
CA VAL A 84 2.17 -9.79 25.07
C VAL A 84 3.03 -8.62 25.52
N ILE A 85 2.86 -8.18 26.77
CA ILE A 85 3.70 -7.16 27.40
C ILE A 85 4.69 -7.88 28.32
N MET A 86 5.98 -7.69 28.07
CA MET A 86 7.04 -8.28 28.87
C MET A 86 7.39 -7.39 30.08
N LEU A 87 7.53 -7.96 31.26
CA LEU A 87 8.08 -7.32 32.46
C LEU A 87 9.49 -7.87 32.73
N THR A 88 10.38 -7.06 33.31
CA THR A 88 11.69 -7.58 33.78
C THR A 88 12.27 -6.74 34.90
N ALA A 89 13.08 -7.33 35.79
CA ALA A 89 13.83 -6.63 36.83
C ALA A 89 15.16 -6.00 36.36
N HIS A 90 15.72 -6.44 35.22
CA HIS A 90 16.98 -5.93 34.65
C HIS A 90 16.93 -6.01 33.13
N GLY A 91 16.43 -4.97 32.48
CA GLY A 91 16.38 -4.88 31.03
C GLY A 91 17.69 -4.35 30.46
N SER A 92 18.49 -5.19 29.80
CA SER A 92 19.40 -4.66 28.79
C SER A 92 18.57 -4.25 27.56
N ILE A 93 19.02 -3.22 26.84
CA ILE A 93 18.39 -2.81 25.56
C ILE A 93 18.31 -4.02 24.61
N GLU A 94 19.31 -4.90 24.65
CA GLU A 94 19.38 -6.11 23.83
C GLU A 94 18.22 -7.07 24.09
N THR A 95 17.86 -7.33 25.35
CA THR A 95 16.74 -8.22 25.68
C THR A 95 15.38 -7.62 25.32
N ALA A 96 15.22 -6.31 25.48
CA ALA A 96 14.01 -5.61 25.02
C ALA A 96 13.88 -5.67 23.49
N VAL A 97 14.98 -5.44 22.76
CA VAL A 97 15.03 -5.56 21.30
C VAL A 97 14.71 -6.99 20.87
N GLN A 98 15.25 -8.00 21.55
CA GLN A 98 14.97 -9.40 21.27
C GLN A 98 13.49 -9.75 21.50
N ALA A 99 12.90 -9.33 22.62
CA ALA A 99 11.48 -9.53 22.90
C ALA A 99 10.58 -8.93 21.81
N MET A 100 10.92 -7.72 21.33
CA MET A 100 10.19 -7.08 20.24
C MET A 100 10.36 -7.83 18.91
N GLN A 101 11.57 -8.31 18.59
CA GLN A 101 11.83 -9.14 17.40
C GLN A 101 11.05 -10.46 17.42
N GLU A 102 10.85 -11.04 18.62
CA GLU A 102 10.09 -12.27 18.81
C GLU A 102 8.57 -12.04 18.91
N GLY A 103 8.13 -10.79 18.77
CA GLY A 103 6.73 -10.43 18.59
C GLY A 103 6.00 -10.00 19.85
N ALA A 104 6.72 -9.59 20.90
CA ALA A 104 6.13 -8.87 22.01
C ALA A 104 5.45 -7.58 21.52
N TYR A 105 4.35 -7.21 22.17
CA TYR A 105 3.68 -5.94 21.93
C TYR A 105 4.49 -4.77 22.49
N GLY A 106 5.04 -4.97 23.69
CA GLY A 106 5.80 -3.97 24.40
C GLY A 106 6.51 -4.58 25.59
N PHE A 107 7.32 -3.76 26.26
CA PHE A 107 8.16 -4.17 27.36
C PHE A 107 8.18 -3.07 28.43
N LEU A 108 8.36 -3.47 29.69
CA LEU A 108 8.48 -2.63 30.88
C LEU A 108 9.55 -3.14 31.83
N THR A 109 10.36 -2.23 32.35
CA THR A 109 11.37 -2.55 33.38
C THR A 109 10.80 -2.26 34.78
N LYS A 110 10.92 -3.23 35.69
CA LYS A 110 10.61 -3.09 37.12
C LYS A 110 11.75 -2.27 37.77
N PRO A 111 11.44 -1.25 38.60
CA PRO A 111 10.10 -0.76 38.94
C PRO A 111 9.52 0.13 37.81
N PHE A 112 8.24 -0.07 37.49
CA PHE A 112 7.50 0.73 36.50
C PHE A 112 6.36 1.53 37.16
N HIS A 113 5.90 2.57 36.46
CA HIS A 113 4.73 3.34 36.89
C HIS A 113 3.43 2.66 36.45
N ASP A 114 2.41 2.67 37.32
CA ASP A 114 1.09 2.09 37.03
C ASP A 114 0.49 2.60 35.73
N HIS A 115 0.59 3.92 35.53
CA HIS A 115 0.04 4.58 34.35
C HIS A 115 0.64 4.02 33.06
N GLU A 116 1.93 3.69 33.06
CA GLU A 116 2.64 3.18 31.89
C GLU A 116 2.19 1.75 31.53
N LEU A 117 2.04 0.87 32.52
CA LEU A 117 1.49 -0.48 32.32
C LEU A 117 0.08 -0.42 31.76
N MET A 118 -0.78 0.42 32.34
CA MET A 118 -2.18 0.48 31.96
C MET A 118 -2.37 1.12 30.57
N GLN A 119 -1.55 2.09 30.20
CA GLN A 119 -1.56 2.65 28.84
C GLN A 119 -1.15 1.60 27.80
N LYS A 120 -0.04 0.87 28.04
CA LYS A 120 0.39 -0.21 27.16
C LYS A 120 -0.65 -1.33 27.07
N LEU A 121 -1.27 -1.69 28.19
CA LEU A 121 -2.31 -2.72 28.25
C LEU A 121 -3.56 -2.32 27.44
N THR A 122 -3.99 -1.07 27.54
CA THR A 122 -5.14 -0.55 26.77
C THR A 122 -4.90 -0.69 25.27
N HIS A 123 -3.74 -0.25 24.78
CA HIS A 123 -3.41 -0.35 23.36
C HIS A 123 -3.15 -1.80 22.92
N ALA A 124 -2.60 -2.66 23.79
CA ALA A 124 -2.42 -4.08 23.52
C ALA A 124 -3.76 -4.79 23.29
N LEU A 125 -4.74 -4.50 24.15
CA LEU A 125 -6.10 -5.04 24.05
C LEU A 125 -6.79 -4.60 22.75
N GLU A 126 -6.69 -3.32 22.39
CA GLU A 126 -7.23 -2.79 21.13
C GLU A 126 -6.59 -3.47 19.90
N ARG A 127 -5.25 -3.61 19.89
CA ARG A 127 -4.55 -4.31 18.81
C ARG A 127 -4.97 -5.77 18.69
N SER A 128 -5.14 -6.47 19.81
CA SER A 128 -5.57 -7.86 19.82
C SER A 128 -7.03 -8.01 19.38
N ARG A 129 -7.90 -7.06 19.69
CA ARG A 129 -9.26 -7.00 19.14
C ARG A 129 -9.24 -6.83 17.62
N LEU A 130 -8.54 -5.82 17.10
CA LEU A 130 -8.46 -5.55 15.66
C LEU A 130 -7.85 -6.72 14.88
N ARG A 131 -6.78 -7.33 15.40
CA ARG A 131 -6.16 -8.52 14.77
C ARG A 131 -7.10 -9.72 14.74
N ARG A 132 -7.94 -9.89 15.77
CA ARG A 132 -8.94 -10.97 15.80
C ARG A 132 -10.08 -10.72 14.84
N GLU A 133 -10.58 -9.49 14.75
CA GLU A 133 -11.59 -9.12 13.76
C GLU A 133 -11.05 -9.43 12.35
N VAL A 134 -9.80 -9.07 12.05
CA VAL A 134 -9.13 -9.42 10.79
C VAL A 134 -8.96 -10.94 10.61
N ALA A 135 -8.55 -11.68 11.64
CA ALA A 135 -8.36 -13.13 11.56
C ALA A 135 -9.68 -13.90 11.41
N GLU A 136 -10.75 -13.44 12.05
CA GLU A 136 -12.08 -14.02 11.94
C GLU A 136 -12.68 -13.76 10.56
N LEU A 137 -12.47 -12.55 10.03
CA LEU A 137 -12.78 -12.24 8.63
C LEU A 137 -12.02 -13.17 7.68
N ARG A 138 -10.71 -13.38 7.90
CA ARG A 138 -9.90 -14.34 7.11
C ARG A 138 -10.42 -15.78 7.20
N ARG A 139 -10.77 -16.27 8.40
CA ARG A 139 -11.29 -17.65 8.57
C ARG A 139 -12.65 -17.86 7.92
N ARG A 140 -13.51 -16.84 7.90
CA ARG A 140 -14.80 -16.89 7.20
C ARG A 140 -14.65 -16.92 5.66
N MET A 141 -13.46 -16.66 5.14
CA MET A 141 -13.17 -16.55 3.71
C MET A 141 -12.50 -17.78 3.07
N GLY A 142 -12.27 -18.88 3.81
CA GLY A 142 -11.72 -20.14 3.28
C GLY A 142 -10.20 -20.10 3.00
N GLU A 143 -9.57 -21.28 2.96
CA GLU A 143 -8.11 -21.46 2.80
C GLU A 143 -7.56 -21.05 1.42
N ASP A 144 -8.42 -20.82 0.43
CA ASP A 144 -8.06 -20.34 -0.92
C ASP A 144 -8.17 -18.80 -1.10
N GLY A 145 -8.40 -18.05 -0.01
CA GLY A 145 -8.84 -16.65 -0.05
C GLY A 145 -7.83 -15.62 -0.59
N GLU A 146 -7.97 -15.27 -1.88
CA GLU A 146 -7.44 -14.03 -2.47
C GLU A 146 -7.94 -12.76 -1.72
N PRO A 147 -7.18 -11.65 -1.77
CA PRO A 147 -6.86 -10.87 -0.58
C PRO A 147 -7.96 -9.92 -0.10
N LEU A 148 -8.02 -9.76 1.21
CA LEU A 148 -8.67 -8.63 1.88
C LEU A 148 -8.12 -7.30 1.33
N LEU A 149 -8.91 -6.24 1.49
CA LEU A 149 -8.43 -4.87 1.38
C LEU A 149 -7.45 -4.59 2.55
N LEU A 150 -6.18 -4.95 2.36
CA LEU A 150 -5.15 -4.91 3.41
C LEU A 150 -4.61 -3.49 3.62
N GLY A 151 -4.17 -3.24 4.85
CA GLY A 151 -3.57 -2.00 5.30
C GLY A 151 -4.03 -1.63 6.71
N THR A 152 -3.17 -0.93 7.43
CA THR A 152 -3.41 -0.38 8.77
C THR A 152 -3.80 1.09 8.75
N SER A 153 -3.76 1.74 7.58
CA SER A 153 -4.06 3.16 7.48
C SER A 153 -5.47 3.55 7.88
N GLU A 154 -5.63 4.77 8.38
CA GLU A 154 -6.96 5.31 8.67
C GLU A 154 -7.81 5.34 7.39
N ALA A 155 -7.21 5.76 6.27
CA ALA A 155 -7.87 5.87 4.98
C ALA A 155 -8.50 4.53 4.54
N ILE A 156 -7.73 3.43 4.61
CA ILE A 156 -8.25 2.12 4.23
C ILE A 156 -9.18 1.51 5.28
N SER A 157 -9.01 1.88 6.55
CA SER A 157 -9.90 1.46 7.64
C SER A 157 -11.30 2.04 7.47
N ARG A 158 -11.40 3.33 7.12
CA ARG A 158 -12.69 3.98 6.79
C ARG A 158 -13.40 3.28 5.62
N VAL A 159 -12.66 2.91 4.56
CA VAL A 159 -13.23 2.14 3.44
C VAL A 159 -13.79 0.80 3.92
N ARG A 160 -13.07 0.07 4.77
CA ARG A 160 -13.56 -1.21 5.32
C ARG A 160 -14.80 -1.04 6.19
N GLU A 161 -14.85 0.00 7.02
CA GLU A 161 -16.01 0.28 7.87
C GLU A 161 -17.27 0.58 7.04
N VAL A 162 -17.11 1.39 5.99
CA VAL A 162 -18.19 1.71 5.05
C VAL A 162 -18.66 0.44 4.34
N ILE A 163 -17.74 -0.38 3.81
CA ILE A 163 -18.06 -1.69 3.21
C ILE A 163 -18.83 -2.58 4.19
N ALA A 164 -18.36 -2.73 5.43
CA ALA A 164 -19.00 -3.57 6.43
C ALA A 164 -20.44 -3.10 6.76
N ARG A 165 -20.70 -1.79 6.74
CA ARG A 165 -22.02 -1.22 6.97
C ARG A 165 -22.98 -1.47 5.80
N ILE A 166 -22.50 -1.38 4.56
CA ILE A 166 -23.34 -1.45 3.36
C ILE A 166 -23.51 -2.89 2.85
N ALA A 167 -22.54 -3.76 3.10
CA ALA A 167 -22.55 -5.14 2.60
C ALA A 167 -23.83 -5.93 2.95
N PRO A 168 -24.46 -5.79 4.13
CA PRO A 168 -25.71 -6.48 4.44
C PRO A 168 -26.96 -5.99 3.68
N THR A 169 -26.85 -4.91 2.88
CA THR A 169 -27.93 -4.32 2.09
C THR A 169 -27.85 -4.74 0.62
N ASP A 170 -28.94 -4.57 -0.15
CA ASP A 170 -28.96 -4.78 -1.61
C ASP A 170 -28.68 -3.49 -2.41
N ALA A 171 -28.19 -2.43 -1.75
CA ALA A 171 -27.88 -1.18 -2.43
C ALA A 171 -26.78 -1.35 -3.49
N THR A 172 -26.96 -0.68 -4.62
CA THR A 172 -25.93 -0.53 -5.65
C THR A 172 -24.79 0.32 -5.12
N VAL A 173 -23.57 -0.17 -5.29
CA VAL A 173 -22.35 0.51 -4.84
C VAL A 173 -21.53 0.91 -6.04
N LEU A 174 -21.05 2.16 -6.04
CA LEU A 174 -20.10 2.67 -7.03
C LEU A 174 -18.74 2.84 -6.37
N LEU A 175 -17.76 2.06 -6.82
CA LEU A 175 -16.38 2.13 -6.39
C LEU A 175 -15.58 3.04 -7.31
N THR A 176 -14.99 4.10 -6.76
CA THR A 176 -14.17 5.05 -7.50
C THR A 176 -12.73 5.01 -7.00
N GLY A 177 -11.81 5.57 -7.78
CA GLY A 177 -10.40 5.66 -7.44
C GLY A 177 -9.51 5.20 -8.59
N GLU A 178 -8.22 5.51 -8.48
CA GLU A 178 -7.24 5.27 -9.53
C GLU A 178 -7.10 3.78 -9.90
N SER A 179 -6.45 3.50 -11.03
CA SER A 179 -6.13 2.13 -11.42
C SER A 179 -5.18 1.49 -10.39
N GLY A 180 -5.46 0.26 -10.00
CA GLY A 180 -4.62 -0.48 -9.05
C GLY A 180 -4.79 -0.12 -7.57
N THR A 181 -5.82 0.65 -7.18
CA THR A 181 -6.09 0.95 -5.76
C THR A 181 -6.75 -0.20 -4.98
N GLY A 182 -7.32 -1.19 -5.69
CA GLY A 182 -7.97 -2.37 -5.10
C GLY A 182 -9.49 -2.42 -5.25
N LYS A 183 -10.07 -1.77 -6.27
CA LYS A 183 -11.53 -1.71 -6.48
C LYS A 183 -12.17 -3.10 -6.58
N GLU A 184 -11.54 -4.04 -7.29
CA GLU A 184 -12.02 -5.42 -7.37
C GLU A 184 -12.03 -6.11 -5.99
N LEU A 185 -10.99 -5.88 -5.17
CA LEU A 185 -10.92 -6.45 -3.81
C LEU A 185 -12.03 -5.88 -2.92
N ALA A 186 -12.32 -4.58 -3.03
CA ALA A 186 -13.44 -3.96 -2.34
C ALA A 186 -14.79 -4.54 -2.79
N ALA A 187 -14.99 -4.80 -4.08
CA ALA A 187 -16.20 -5.45 -4.61
C ALA A 187 -16.37 -6.88 -4.09
N ARG A 188 -15.28 -7.66 -4.04
CA ARG A 188 -15.28 -9.00 -3.46
C ARG A 188 -15.61 -8.96 -1.97
N MET A 189 -15.04 -8.01 -1.23
CA MET A 189 -15.32 -7.82 0.19
C MET A 189 -16.80 -7.46 0.44
N LEU A 190 -17.40 -6.60 -0.40
CA LEU A 190 -18.84 -6.30 -0.34
C LEU A 190 -19.68 -7.56 -0.53
N HIS A 191 -19.33 -8.45 -1.46
CA HIS A 191 -20.04 -9.69 -1.70
C HIS A 191 -19.92 -10.67 -0.53
N VAL A 192 -18.70 -10.91 -0.05
CA VAL A 192 -18.41 -11.82 1.07
C VAL A 192 -19.09 -11.40 2.37
N LEU A 193 -19.22 -10.09 2.61
CA LEU A 193 -19.90 -9.56 3.79
C LEU A 193 -21.41 -9.41 3.60
N SER A 194 -21.95 -9.78 2.44
CA SER A 194 -23.36 -9.64 2.13
C SER A 194 -24.19 -10.87 2.50
N ARG A 195 -25.51 -10.70 2.44
CA ARG A 195 -26.48 -11.82 2.54
C ARG A 195 -26.33 -12.83 1.39
N ARG A 196 -25.67 -12.42 0.29
CA ARG A 196 -25.46 -13.21 -0.94
C ARG A 196 -24.09 -13.90 -0.97
N THR A 197 -23.36 -13.97 0.15
CA THR A 197 -22.00 -14.56 0.21
C THR A 197 -21.89 -16.02 -0.24
N LYS A 198 -22.99 -16.78 -0.21
CA LYS A 198 -23.03 -18.17 -0.69
C LYS A 198 -23.39 -18.29 -2.18
N GLU A 199 -23.84 -17.19 -2.77
CA GLU A 199 -24.25 -17.10 -4.16
C GLU A 199 -23.07 -16.71 -5.04
N ARG A 200 -23.27 -16.70 -6.37
CA ARG A 200 -22.19 -16.41 -7.31
C ARG A 200 -21.75 -14.95 -7.24
N PHE A 201 -20.44 -14.73 -7.28
CA PHE A 201 -19.82 -13.46 -7.62
C PHE A 201 -19.31 -13.53 -9.06
N VAL A 202 -19.90 -12.72 -9.93
CA VAL A 202 -19.52 -12.65 -11.36
C VAL A 202 -18.87 -11.30 -11.61
N ALA A 203 -17.68 -11.29 -12.21
CA ALA A 203 -16.94 -10.07 -12.51
C ALA A 203 -16.73 -9.94 -14.03
N VAL A 204 -16.87 -8.72 -14.54
CA VAL A 204 -16.63 -8.40 -15.95
C VAL A 204 -16.01 -7.02 -16.06
N ASN A 205 -15.01 -6.89 -16.92
CA ASN A 205 -14.40 -5.61 -17.24
C ASN A 205 -15.01 -5.07 -18.54
N CYS A 206 -15.71 -3.93 -18.44
CA CYS A 206 -16.40 -3.30 -19.56
C CYS A 206 -15.46 -2.72 -20.63
N GLY A 207 -14.17 -2.51 -20.31
CA GLY A 207 -13.16 -2.05 -21.27
C GLY A 207 -12.39 -3.18 -21.97
N ALA A 208 -12.55 -4.44 -21.54
CA ALA A 208 -11.75 -5.56 -22.04
C ALA A 208 -12.29 -6.20 -23.33
N LEU A 209 -13.56 -5.96 -23.66
CA LEU A 209 -14.24 -6.58 -24.80
C LEU A 209 -14.73 -5.52 -25.79
N PRO A 210 -14.76 -5.83 -27.11
CA PRO A 210 -15.47 -5.03 -28.09
C PRO A 210 -16.95 -4.82 -27.69
N PRO A 211 -17.56 -3.66 -28.00
CA PRO A 211 -18.91 -3.30 -27.54
C PRO A 211 -19.99 -4.36 -27.82
N GLU A 212 -19.98 -4.95 -29.01
CA GLU A 212 -20.96 -5.95 -29.44
C GLU A 212 -20.81 -7.27 -28.65
N LEU A 213 -19.58 -7.66 -28.35
CA LEU A 213 -19.28 -8.83 -27.53
C LEU A 213 -19.60 -8.57 -26.06
N LEU A 214 -19.32 -7.37 -25.55
CA LEU A 214 -19.68 -7.00 -24.19
C LEU A 214 -21.19 -7.06 -23.96
N GLU A 215 -21.98 -6.54 -24.90
CA GLU A 215 -23.44 -6.58 -24.83
C GLU A 215 -23.96 -8.03 -24.82
N SER A 216 -23.42 -8.87 -25.70
CA SER A 216 -23.75 -10.28 -25.78
C SER A 216 -23.34 -11.08 -24.54
N GLU A 217 -22.16 -10.84 -23.97
CA GLU A 217 -21.69 -11.49 -22.74
C GLU A 217 -22.51 -11.02 -21.53
N LEU A 218 -22.80 -9.73 -21.38
CA LEU A 218 -23.59 -9.21 -20.26
C LEU A 218 -25.02 -9.74 -20.25
N PHE A 219 -25.73 -9.60 -21.38
CA PHE A 219 -27.17 -9.83 -21.44
C PHE A 219 -27.56 -11.17 -22.06
N GLY A 220 -26.62 -11.89 -22.67
CA GLY A 220 -26.92 -13.10 -23.43
C GLY A 220 -27.53 -12.79 -24.80
N HIS A 221 -27.67 -13.81 -25.63
CA HIS A 221 -28.25 -13.66 -26.96
C HIS A 221 -29.00 -14.91 -27.39
N VAL A 222 -30.04 -14.71 -28.20
CA VAL A 222 -30.73 -15.79 -28.89
C VAL A 222 -30.01 -16.17 -30.19
N LYS A 223 -30.28 -17.38 -30.68
CA LYS A 223 -29.73 -17.85 -31.95
C LYS A 223 -30.12 -16.89 -33.09
N GLY A 224 -29.13 -16.42 -33.86
CA GLY A 224 -29.34 -15.53 -35.00
C GLY A 224 -29.42 -14.03 -34.66
N ALA A 225 -29.15 -13.63 -33.42
CA ALA A 225 -29.19 -12.22 -33.00
C ALA A 225 -28.18 -11.30 -33.73
N PHE A 226 -27.04 -11.84 -34.19
CA PHE A 226 -26.03 -11.14 -34.98
C PHE A 226 -25.21 -12.13 -35.82
N SER A 227 -24.38 -11.61 -36.74
CA SER A 227 -23.46 -12.41 -37.55
C SER A 227 -22.45 -13.16 -36.67
N GLY A 228 -22.67 -14.46 -36.46
CA GLY A 228 -21.85 -15.30 -35.55
C GLY A 228 -22.62 -15.89 -34.37
N ALA A 229 -23.88 -15.52 -34.15
CA ALA A 229 -24.77 -16.08 -33.12
C ALA A 229 -25.28 -17.49 -33.50
N VAL A 230 -24.38 -18.47 -33.57
CA VAL A 230 -24.67 -19.85 -34.02
C VAL A 230 -25.54 -20.62 -33.01
N ARG A 231 -25.45 -20.27 -31.72
CA ARG A 231 -26.20 -20.89 -30.62
C ARG A 231 -26.68 -19.81 -29.67
N GLU A 232 -27.73 -20.10 -28.92
CA GLU A 232 -28.18 -19.27 -27.82
C GLU A 232 -27.18 -19.37 -26.65
N ARG A 233 -27.00 -18.26 -25.91
CA ARG A 233 -26.10 -18.20 -24.76
C ARG A 233 -26.71 -17.35 -23.64
N GLU A 234 -26.62 -17.88 -22.43
CA GLU A 234 -26.96 -17.17 -21.20
C GLU A 234 -25.93 -16.05 -20.92
N GLY A 235 -26.41 -14.87 -20.53
CA GLY A 235 -25.57 -13.74 -20.17
C GLY A 235 -25.09 -13.76 -18.73
N LEU A 236 -24.13 -12.89 -18.41
CA LEU A 236 -23.58 -12.73 -17.06
C LEU A 236 -24.63 -12.29 -16.04
N PHE A 237 -25.65 -11.52 -16.44
CA PHE A 237 -26.78 -11.20 -15.56
C PHE A 237 -27.58 -12.45 -15.16
N GLY A 238 -27.82 -13.37 -16.10
CA GLY A 238 -28.46 -14.66 -15.82
C GLY A 238 -27.60 -15.52 -14.91
N ALA A 239 -26.31 -15.64 -15.23
CA ALA A 239 -25.35 -16.41 -14.43
C ALA A 239 -25.13 -15.85 -13.01
N ALA A 240 -25.37 -14.55 -12.80
CA ALA A 240 -25.27 -13.86 -11.52
C ALA A 240 -26.60 -13.78 -10.75
N ASN A 241 -27.69 -14.37 -11.26
CA ASN A 241 -28.99 -14.35 -10.62
C ASN A 241 -28.94 -14.92 -9.20
N GLY A 242 -29.52 -14.20 -8.23
CA GLY A 242 -29.39 -14.45 -6.79
C GLY A 242 -28.09 -13.91 -6.16
N GLY A 243 -27.07 -13.64 -6.97
CA GLY A 243 -25.72 -13.27 -6.53
C GLY A 243 -25.35 -11.80 -6.72
N THR A 244 -24.09 -11.56 -7.05
CA THR A 244 -23.51 -10.22 -7.25
C THR A 244 -22.80 -10.13 -8.59
N LEU A 245 -23.12 -9.10 -9.37
CA LEU A 245 -22.42 -8.75 -10.60
C LEU A 245 -21.54 -7.53 -10.36
N PHE A 246 -20.23 -7.71 -10.58
CA PHE A 246 -19.23 -6.66 -10.53
C PHE A 246 -18.91 -6.16 -11.94
N LEU A 247 -19.21 -4.90 -12.19
CA LEU A 247 -18.97 -4.18 -13.44
C LEU A 247 -17.72 -3.30 -13.28
N ASP A 248 -16.56 -3.80 -13.70
CA ASP A 248 -15.31 -3.05 -13.66
C ASP A 248 -15.17 -2.14 -14.88
N GLU A 249 -14.55 -0.98 -14.69
CA GLU A 249 -14.41 0.10 -15.68
C GLU A 249 -15.74 0.47 -16.39
N ILE A 250 -16.82 0.67 -15.62
CA ILE A 250 -18.16 0.98 -16.15
C ILE A 250 -18.20 2.24 -17.04
N GLY A 251 -17.24 3.16 -16.85
CA GLY A 251 -17.08 4.35 -17.71
C GLY A 251 -16.69 4.04 -19.16
N GLU A 252 -16.24 2.82 -19.46
CA GLU A 252 -15.94 2.35 -20.83
C GLU A 252 -17.17 1.74 -21.53
N ALA A 253 -18.30 1.59 -20.82
CA ALA A 253 -19.48 0.95 -21.39
C ALA A 253 -20.05 1.75 -22.58
N SER A 254 -20.36 1.06 -23.67
CA SER A 254 -20.95 1.68 -24.86
C SER A 254 -22.36 2.24 -24.57
N PRO A 255 -22.85 3.20 -25.36
CA PRO A 255 -24.20 3.73 -25.19
C PRO A 255 -25.31 2.67 -25.23
N SER A 256 -25.16 1.61 -26.05
CA SER A 256 -26.13 0.51 -26.12
C SER A 256 -26.17 -0.29 -24.81
N VAL A 257 -24.99 -0.59 -24.25
CA VAL A 257 -24.86 -1.28 -22.96
C VAL A 257 -25.43 -0.41 -21.84
N GLN A 258 -25.16 0.90 -21.83
CA GLN A 258 -25.69 1.82 -20.82
C GLN A 258 -27.23 1.85 -20.80
N VAL A 259 -27.89 1.83 -21.97
CA VAL A 259 -29.35 1.79 -22.07
C VAL A 259 -29.92 0.51 -21.46
N LYS A 260 -29.34 -0.65 -21.79
CA LYS A 260 -29.81 -1.94 -21.27
C LYS A 260 -29.51 -2.11 -19.79
N LEU A 261 -28.34 -1.66 -19.32
CA LEU A 261 -28.00 -1.65 -17.89
C LEU A 261 -29.01 -0.84 -17.09
N LEU A 262 -29.38 0.35 -17.57
CA LEU A 262 -30.38 1.18 -16.91
C LEU A 262 -31.72 0.44 -16.75
N ARG A 263 -32.20 -0.21 -17.81
CA ARG A 263 -33.45 -1.00 -17.76
C ARG A 263 -33.37 -2.11 -16.74
N VAL A 264 -32.30 -2.91 -16.76
CA VAL A 264 -32.10 -4.02 -15.79
C VAL A 264 -32.09 -3.48 -14.35
N LEU A 265 -31.40 -2.37 -14.10
CA LEU A 265 -31.32 -1.75 -12.76
C LEU A 265 -32.65 -1.13 -12.28
N GLN A 266 -33.53 -0.72 -13.20
CA GLN A 266 -34.82 -0.11 -12.87
C GLN A 266 -35.92 -1.16 -12.72
N GLU A 267 -36.00 -2.08 -13.67
CA GLU A 267 -37.12 -3.01 -13.84
C GLU A 267 -36.84 -4.40 -13.26
N GLN A 268 -35.59 -4.70 -12.91
CA GLN A 268 -35.14 -6.04 -12.48
C GLN A 268 -35.51 -7.12 -13.49
N ARG A 269 -35.43 -6.76 -14.77
CA ARG A 269 -35.76 -7.60 -15.91
C ARG A 269 -34.67 -7.51 -16.96
N LEU A 270 -34.38 -8.65 -17.56
CA LEU A 270 -33.35 -8.84 -18.57
C LEU A 270 -34.00 -9.17 -19.91
N THR A 271 -33.57 -8.50 -20.97
CA THR A 271 -33.91 -8.84 -22.35
C THR A 271 -32.64 -9.28 -23.08
N ARG A 272 -32.60 -10.52 -23.56
CA ARG A 272 -31.46 -11.03 -24.33
C ARG A 272 -31.34 -10.29 -25.66
N VAL A 273 -30.11 -10.20 -26.20
CA VAL A 273 -29.91 -9.60 -27.52
C VAL A 273 -30.69 -10.40 -28.58
N GLY A 274 -31.55 -9.71 -29.32
CA GLY A 274 -32.40 -10.30 -30.36
C GLY A 274 -33.68 -10.98 -29.85
N ALA A 275 -33.96 -10.93 -28.53
CA ALA A 275 -35.21 -11.42 -27.96
C ALA A 275 -36.17 -10.25 -27.68
N ASP A 276 -37.48 -10.53 -27.73
CA ASP A 276 -38.54 -9.61 -27.27
C ASP A 276 -39.03 -9.94 -25.86
N GLU A 277 -38.67 -11.13 -25.34
CA GLU A 277 -39.14 -11.62 -24.06
C GLU A 277 -38.28 -11.11 -22.89
N GLU A 278 -38.93 -10.68 -21.81
CA GLU A 278 -38.27 -10.20 -20.59
C GLU A 278 -38.24 -11.28 -19.51
N GLU A 279 -37.07 -11.50 -18.93
CA GLU A 279 -36.84 -12.47 -17.86
C GLU A 279 -36.55 -11.74 -16.54
N PRO A 280 -37.23 -12.08 -15.42
CA PRO A 280 -36.92 -11.47 -14.13
C PRO A 280 -35.52 -11.88 -13.65
N VAL A 281 -34.78 -10.93 -13.09
CA VAL A 281 -33.43 -11.15 -12.58
C VAL A 281 -33.21 -10.42 -11.26
N ASP A 282 -32.70 -11.12 -10.25
CA ASP A 282 -32.36 -10.56 -8.94
C ASP A 282 -30.84 -10.56 -8.77
N VAL A 283 -30.20 -9.43 -9.09
CA VAL A 283 -28.73 -9.29 -9.03
C VAL A 283 -28.37 -8.04 -8.26
N ARG A 284 -27.50 -8.19 -7.27
CA ARG A 284 -26.85 -7.03 -6.67
C ARG A 284 -25.75 -6.54 -7.61
N VAL A 285 -25.80 -5.27 -8.00
CA VAL A 285 -24.77 -4.66 -8.85
C VAL A 285 -23.77 -3.87 -8.01
N VAL A 286 -22.48 -4.12 -8.26
CA VAL A 286 -21.36 -3.30 -7.79
C VAL A 286 -20.63 -2.80 -9.04
N ALA A 287 -20.48 -1.49 -9.19
CA ALA A 287 -19.77 -0.91 -10.33
C ALA A 287 -18.44 -0.31 -9.87
N ALA A 288 -17.42 -0.32 -10.72
CA ALA A 288 -16.16 0.36 -10.49
C ALA A 288 -15.73 1.18 -11.71
N THR A 289 -15.03 2.29 -11.46
CA THR A 289 -14.39 3.07 -12.53
C THR A 289 -13.21 3.87 -12.00
N ASN A 290 -12.26 4.15 -12.88
CA ASN A 290 -11.18 5.11 -12.64
C ASN A 290 -11.43 6.50 -13.25
N ARG A 291 -12.54 6.70 -13.98
CA ARG A 291 -12.91 7.96 -14.63
C ARG A 291 -13.84 8.79 -13.74
N ASP A 292 -13.85 10.09 -13.96
CA ASP A 292 -14.87 10.96 -13.40
C ASP A 292 -16.17 10.84 -14.23
N LEU A 293 -17.15 10.10 -13.70
CA LEU A 293 -18.43 9.92 -14.39
C LEU A 293 -19.23 11.22 -14.51
N ALA A 294 -19.04 12.21 -13.63
CA ALA A 294 -19.72 13.50 -13.76
C ALA A 294 -19.20 14.26 -14.98
N GLU A 295 -17.89 14.23 -15.24
CA GLU A 295 -17.30 14.76 -16.47
C GLU A 295 -17.76 13.99 -17.72
N GLU A 296 -17.83 12.65 -17.65
CA GLU A 296 -18.33 11.83 -18.76
C GLU A 296 -19.81 12.11 -19.08
N VAL A 297 -20.62 12.42 -18.07
CA VAL A 297 -22.01 12.87 -18.24
C VAL A 297 -22.06 14.26 -18.89
N ALA A 298 -21.26 15.21 -18.42
CA ALA A 298 -21.17 16.54 -19.02
C ALA A 298 -20.74 16.48 -20.50
N ALA A 299 -19.83 15.55 -20.82
CA ALA A 299 -19.38 15.29 -22.18
C ALA A 299 -20.34 14.42 -23.02
N LYS A 300 -21.51 14.04 -22.49
CA LYS A 300 -22.53 13.17 -23.13
C LYS A 300 -22.01 11.78 -23.56
N ARG A 301 -20.92 11.31 -22.95
CA ARG A 301 -20.38 9.94 -23.16
C ARG A 301 -20.98 8.93 -22.18
N PHE A 302 -21.49 9.41 -21.05
CA PHE A 302 -22.20 8.62 -20.08
C PHE A 302 -23.61 9.18 -19.83
N ARG A 303 -24.61 8.31 -19.69
CA ARG A 303 -25.97 8.76 -19.46
C ARG A 303 -26.18 9.21 -18.02
N GLN A 304 -26.83 10.37 -17.86
CA GLN A 304 -27.12 10.97 -16.56
C GLN A 304 -28.04 10.10 -15.70
N ASP A 305 -29.04 9.46 -16.30
CA ASP A 305 -29.99 8.58 -15.62
C ASP A 305 -29.30 7.33 -15.03
N LEU A 306 -28.42 6.69 -15.79
CA LEU A 306 -27.60 5.57 -15.32
C LEU A 306 -26.63 5.98 -14.23
N TYR A 307 -25.99 7.16 -14.35
CA TYR A 307 -25.08 7.69 -13.32
C TYR A 307 -25.80 7.77 -11.97
N PHE A 308 -26.98 8.38 -11.91
CA PHE A 308 -27.73 8.48 -10.65
C PHE A 308 -28.19 7.12 -10.11
N ARG A 309 -28.46 6.13 -10.98
CA ARG A 309 -28.84 4.78 -10.55
C ARG A 309 -27.66 3.97 -10.00
N LEU A 310 -26.43 4.24 -10.47
CA LEU A 310 -25.21 3.61 -9.96
C LEU A 310 -24.65 4.34 -8.73
N HIS A 311 -24.76 5.67 -8.69
CA HIS A 311 -24.22 6.54 -7.65
C HIS A 311 -25.13 6.63 -6.41
N VAL A 312 -25.64 5.48 -5.96
CA VAL A 312 -26.47 5.40 -4.73
C VAL A 312 -25.56 5.44 -3.50
N VAL A 313 -24.53 4.59 -3.48
CA VAL A 313 -23.52 4.60 -2.41
C VAL A 313 -22.13 4.64 -3.03
N PRO A 314 -21.51 5.83 -3.14
CA PRO A 314 -20.14 5.95 -3.62
C PRO A 314 -19.14 5.55 -2.53
N ILE A 315 -18.12 4.78 -2.89
CA ILE A 315 -16.96 4.46 -2.05
C ILE A 315 -15.70 4.76 -2.86
N GLU A 316 -14.95 5.74 -2.41
CA GLU A 316 -13.69 6.13 -3.03
C GLU A 316 -12.53 5.35 -2.39
N LEU A 317 -11.72 4.70 -3.23
CA LEU A 317 -10.53 3.99 -2.77
C LEU A 317 -9.31 4.92 -2.82
N PRO A 318 -8.63 5.11 -1.69
CA PRO A 318 -7.49 6.03 -1.62
C PRO A 318 -6.32 5.49 -2.45
N PRO A 319 -5.62 6.37 -3.19
CA PRO A 319 -4.37 6.01 -3.85
C PRO A 319 -3.30 5.64 -2.83
N LEU A 320 -2.32 4.85 -3.24
CA LEU A 320 -1.28 4.31 -2.35
C LEU A 320 -0.45 5.43 -1.69
N ARG A 321 -0.27 6.55 -2.38
CA ARG A 321 0.40 7.77 -1.86
C ARG A 321 -0.31 8.42 -0.66
N GLU A 322 -1.60 8.16 -0.46
CA GLU A 322 -2.38 8.65 0.69
C GLU A 322 -2.42 7.65 1.86
N ARG A 323 -1.78 6.48 1.70
CA ARG A 323 -1.69 5.44 2.72
C ARG A 323 -0.27 4.86 2.79
N LEU A 324 0.70 5.75 2.97
CA LEU A 324 2.13 5.42 2.98
C LEU A 324 2.53 4.40 4.07
N GLU A 325 1.78 4.38 5.16
CA GLU A 325 1.95 3.42 6.27
C GLU A 325 1.57 1.97 5.89
N ASP A 326 0.80 1.78 4.82
CA ASP A 326 0.44 0.46 4.31
C ASP A 326 1.52 -0.14 3.40
N ILE A 327 2.38 0.71 2.80
CA ILE A 327 3.38 0.29 1.81
C ILE A 327 4.33 -0.78 2.37
N PRO A 328 4.93 -0.65 3.56
CA PRO A 328 5.85 -1.67 4.08
C PRO A 328 5.17 -3.02 4.30
N LEU A 329 3.94 -3.00 4.81
CA LEU A 329 3.13 -4.21 5.04
C LEU A 329 2.80 -4.90 3.71
N LEU A 330 2.32 -4.13 2.73
CA LEU A 330 1.96 -4.65 1.41
C LEU A 330 3.19 -5.19 0.67
N ALA A 331 4.31 -4.45 0.70
CA ALA A 331 5.56 -4.86 0.09
C ALA A 331 6.05 -6.20 0.65
N GLN A 332 6.11 -6.32 1.98
CA GLN A 332 6.52 -7.56 2.66
C GLN A 332 5.62 -8.74 2.27
N LEU A 333 4.31 -8.53 2.25
CA LEU A 333 3.35 -9.56 1.86
C LEU A 333 3.58 -10.05 0.43
N PHE A 334 3.79 -9.14 -0.52
CA PHE A 334 4.00 -9.51 -1.92
C PHE A 334 5.35 -10.20 -2.12
N LEU A 335 6.40 -9.79 -1.39
CA LEU A 335 7.67 -10.52 -1.37
C LEU A 335 7.48 -11.96 -0.88
N GLU A 336 6.77 -12.16 0.24
CA GLU A 336 6.48 -13.50 0.79
C GLU A 336 5.67 -14.36 -0.17
N ARG A 337 4.60 -13.79 -0.74
CA ARG A 337 3.73 -14.49 -1.69
C ARG A 337 4.50 -14.92 -2.94
N THR A 338 5.31 -14.01 -3.49
CA THR A 338 6.11 -14.28 -4.68
C THR A 338 7.21 -15.29 -4.39
N ALA A 339 7.95 -15.13 -3.29
CA ALA A 339 9.01 -16.07 -2.92
C ALA A 339 8.46 -17.50 -2.77
N ASN A 340 7.33 -17.65 -2.07
CA ASN A 340 6.65 -18.95 -1.94
C ASN A 340 6.23 -19.53 -3.30
N ARG A 341 5.70 -18.70 -4.21
CA ARG A 341 5.30 -19.13 -5.57
C ARG A 341 6.49 -19.66 -6.39
N TYR A 342 7.67 -19.07 -6.23
CA TYR A 342 8.88 -19.46 -6.96
C TYR A 342 9.78 -20.45 -6.18
N GLY A 343 9.37 -20.90 -4.99
CA GLY A 343 10.18 -21.78 -4.14
C GLY A 343 11.46 -21.12 -3.61
N LEU A 344 11.46 -19.79 -3.51
CA LEU A 344 12.56 -18.97 -3.00
C LEU A 344 12.32 -18.59 -1.54
N ARG A 345 13.38 -18.18 -0.85
CA ARG A 345 13.28 -17.61 0.50
C ARG A 345 12.93 -16.13 0.39
N PRO A 346 11.91 -15.61 1.10
CA PRO A 346 11.56 -14.20 0.99
C PRO A 346 12.66 -13.31 1.58
N PRO A 347 13.18 -12.33 0.81
CA PRO A 347 14.18 -11.40 1.33
C PRO A 347 13.52 -10.45 2.34
N ARG A 348 14.30 -10.00 3.33
CA ARG A 348 13.87 -8.94 4.24
C ARG A 348 14.03 -7.58 3.58
N LEU A 349 13.08 -6.67 3.77
CA LEU A 349 13.23 -5.28 3.29
C LEU A 349 14.29 -4.54 4.12
N ALA A 350 15.34 -4.03 3.47
CA ALA A 350 16.28 -3.14 4.13
C ALA A 350 15.59 -1.82 4.55
N PRO A 351 15.96 -1.18 5.68
CA PRO A 351 15.36 0.08 6.10
C PRO A 351 15.41 1.19 5.04
N ALA A 352 16.52 1.29 4.30
CA ALA A 352 16.68 2.25 3.21
C ALA A 352 15.72 1.97 2.03
N THR A 353 15.39 0.70 1.79
CA THR A 353 14.41 0.30 0.78
C THR A 353 13.00 0.69 1.21
N VAL A 354 12.65 0.46 2.47
CA VAL A 354 11.34 0.86 3.03
C VAL A 354 11.13 2.36 2.88
N GLU A 355 12.12 3.17 3.28
CA GLU A 355 12.04 4.62 3.17
C GLU A 355 11.83 5.08 1.72
N LEU A 356 12.54 4.46 0.77
CA LEU A 356 12.42 4.82 -0.64
C LEU A 356 11.07 4.36 -1.25
N LEU A 357 10.58 3.18 -0.87
CA LEU A 357 9.24 2.70 -1.24
C LEU A 357 8.17 3.68 -0.74
N GLN A 358 8.32 4.25 0.47
CA GLN A 358 7.37 5.22 1.02
C GLN A 358 7.45 6.60 0.37
N ARG A 359 8.61 6.99 -0.16
CA ARG A 359 8.80 8.28 -0.87
C ARG A 359 8.32 8.24 -2.32
N TYR A 360 8.19 7.06 -2.92
CA TYR A 360 7.76 6.92 -4.30
C TYR A 360 6.25 7.21 -4.46
N GLY A 361 5.87 7.86 -5.56
CA GLY A 361 4.50 8.33 -5.77
C GLY A 361 3.49 7.24 -6.17
N TRP A 362 3.95 6.07 -6.61
CA TRP A 362 3.13 4.92 -7.02
C TRP A 362 1.96 5.26 -7.97
N PRO A 363 2.23 5.80 -9.18
CA PRO A 363 1.17 6.11 -10.15
C PRO A 363 0.32 4.89 -10.56
N GLY A 364 0.86 3.67 -10.50
CA GLY A 364 0.11 2.42 -10.71
C GLY A 364 -0.39 1.76 -9.42
N ASN A 365 -0.30 2.47 -8.28
CA ASN A 365 -0.79 2.05 -6.97
C ASN A 365 -0.30 0.65 -6.57
N VAL A 366 -1.19 -0.18 -6.01
CA VAL A 366 -0.85 -1.52 -5.50
C VAL A 366 -0.47 -2.46 -6.65
N ARG A 367 -1.02 -2.28 -7.85
CA ARG A 367 -0.66 -3.10 -9.02
C ARG A 367 0.80 -2.89 -9.42
N GLU A 368 1.27 -1.65 -9.40
CA GLU A 368 2.68 -1.34 -9.61
C GLU A 368 3.56 -1.91 -8.49
N LEU A 369 3.14 -1.76 -7.22
CA LEU A 369 3.87 -2.33 -6.09
C LEU A 369 4.02 -3.85 -6.20
N ILE A 370 2.97 -4.58 -6.61
CA ILE A 370 3.03 -6.02 -6.85
C ILE A 370 4.10 -6.34 -7.90
N HIS A 371 4.06 -5.69 -9.06
CA HIS A 371 5.03 -5.94 -10.13
C HIS A 371 6.47 -5.63 -9.71
N GLU A 372 6.69 -4.52 -8.99
CA GLU A 372 8.03 -4.15 -8.51
C GLU A 372 8.54 -5.16 -7.48
N MET A 373 7.70 -5.65 -6.56
CA MET A 373 8.09 -6.68 -5.59
C MET A 373 8.31 -8.04 -6.26
N GLU A 374 7.52 -8.39 -7.28
CA GLU A 374 7.74 -9.60 -8.07
C GLU A 374 9.11 -9.59 -8.75
N ALA A 375 9.44 -8.50 -9.44
CA ALA A 375 10.74 -8.33 -10.06
C ALA A 375 11.87 -8.32 -9.02
N ALA A 376 11.67 -7.65 -7.89
CA ALA A 376 12.67 -7.54 -6.85
C ALA A 376 13.04 -8.89 -6.22
N VAL A 377 12.08 -9.81 -6.02
CA VAL A 377 12.38 -11.19 -5.55
C VAL A 377 13.24 -11.94 -6.55
N LEU A 378 12.95 -11.82 -7.86
CA LEU A 378 13.68 -12.54 -8.90
C LEU A 378 15.10 -11.98 -9.12
N LEU A 379 15.31 -10.69 -8.86
CA LEU A 379 16.59 -10.01 -8.97
C LEU A 379 17.43 -10.08 -7.68
N ALA A 380 16.78 -10.33 -6.54
CA ALA A 380 17.44 -10.46 -5.26
C ALA A 380 18.09 -11.84 -5.11
N GLY A 381 19.42 -11.90 -5.25
CA GLY A 381 20.24 -13.06 -4.88
C GLY A 381 20.65 -13.11 -3.41
N ALA A 382 20.10 -12.25 -2.55
CA ALA A 382 20.53 -12.03 -1.17
C ALA A 382 19.37 -12.09 -0.17
N ASP A 383 19.67 -12.36 1.11
CA ASP A 383 18.69 -12.41 2.21
C ASP A 383 18.02 -11.06 2.51
N GLU A 384 18.55 -9.95 1.97
CA GLU A 384 18.04 -8.59 2.19
C GLU A 384 17.87 -7.81 0.87
N LEU A 385 16.69 -7.21 0.71
CA LEU A 385 16.30 -6.40 -0.44
C LEU A 385 16.80 -4.96 -0.28
N GLN A 386 17.83 -4.61 -1.04
CA GLN A 386 18.40 -3.27 -1.13
C GLN A 386 17.70 -2.42 -2.20
N PRO A 387 17.77 -1.08 -2.15
CA PRO A 387 17.05 -0.21 -3.09
C PRO A 387 17.34 -0.49 -4.57
N ARG A 388 18.59 -0.85 -4.89
CA ARG A 388 19.04 -1.22 -6.25
C ARG A 388 18.37 -2.46 -6.82
N HIS A 389 17.79 -3.32 -5.98
CA HIS A 389 17.10 -4.54 -6.44
C HIS A 389 15.65 -4.26 -6.85
N VAL A 390 15.11 -3.08 -6.54
CA VAL A 390 13.77 -2.66 -6.97
C VAL A 390 13.93 -1.86 -8.27
N PRO A 391 13.50 -2.38 -9.45
CA PRO A 391 13.86 -1.81 -10.74
C PRO A 391 13.64 -0.31 -10.89
N ARG A 392 12.46 0.21 -10.54
CA ARG A 392 12.17 1.65 -10.68
C ARG A 392 12.91 2.52 -9.67
N LEU A 393 13.15 1.99 -8.47
CA LEU A 393 13.88 2.70 -7.43
C LEU A 393 15.39 2.68 -7.68
N GLY A 394 15.93 1.58 -8.20
CA GLY A 394 17.31 1.48 -8.67
C GLY A 394 17.60 2.49 -9.78
N GLN A 395 16.71 2.62 -10.76
CA GLN A 395 16.82 3.63 -11.82
C GLN A 395 16.73 5.08 -11.30
N ALA A 396 15.94 5.33 -10.25
CA ALA A 396 15.85 6.65 -9.63
C ALA A 396 17.11 7.02 -8.84
N LEU A 397 17.81 6.03 -8.27
CA LEU A 397 19.09 6.21 -7.57
C LEU A 397 20.29 6.31 -8.51
N GLU A 398 20.23 5.67 -9.69
CA GLU A 398 21.26 5.74 -10.73
C GLU A 398 21.18 7.02 -11.58
N ARG A 399 20.07 7.75 -11.50
CA ARG A 399 19.98 9.11 -12.06
C ARG A 399 20.70 10.06 -11.09
N PRO A 400 21.87 10.63 -11.46
CA PRO A 400 22.39 11.77 -10.71
C PRO A 400 21.31 12.86 -10.69
N PRO A 401 21.21 13.65 -9.60
CA PRO A 401 20.26 14.76 -9.55
C PRO A 401 20.44 15.59 -10.82
N ALA A 402 19.33 15.97 -11.43
CA ALA A 402 19.29 16.79 -12.62
C ALA A 402 19.75 18.23 -12.33
N GLU A 403 20.94 18.40 -11.74
CA GLU A 403 21.76 19.56 -12.01
C GLU A 403 22.35 19.35 -13.40
N SER A 404 21.57 19.76 -14.41
CA SER A 404 22.04 20.22 -15.70
C SER A 404 23.48 19.82 -16.06
N ALA A 405 23.65 18.69 -16.74
CA ALA A 405 24.70 18.56 -17.74
C ALA A 405 24.37 19.48 -18.93
N GLN A 406 24.21 20.78 -18.67
CA GLN A 406 24.22 21.79 -19.70
C GLN A 406 25.65 21.82 -20.21
N LEU A 407 25.83 21.40 -21.46
CA LEU A 407 27.05 21.71 -22.20
C LEU A 407 27.24 23.24 -22.12
N PRO A 408 28.39 23.73 -21.62
CA PRO A 408 28.62 25.16 -21.48
C PRO A 408 28.38 25.87 -22.82
N GLY A 409 27.45 26.82 -22.85
CA GLY A 409 27.12 27.58 -24.06
C GLY A 409 25.91 27.08 -24.86
N ILE A 410 25.21 26.02 -24.41
CA ILE A 410 23.93 25.59 -24.99
C ILE A 410 22.82 25.91 -23.98
N PRO A 411 21.94 26.90 -24.25
CA PRO A 411 20.80 27.19 -23.39
C PRO A 411 19.89 25.96 -23.32
N GLY A 412 19.68 25.42 -22.12
CA GLY A 412 18.71 24.34 -21.93
C GLY A 412 17.31 24.87 -22.21
N GLY A 413 16.60 24.25 -23.16
CA GLY A 413 15.18 24.55 -23.43
C GLY A 413 14.89 25.69 -24.42
N ALA A 414 15.86 26.14 -25.23
CA ALA A 414 15.55 27.04 -26.35
C ALA A 414 15.04 26.27 -27.58
N GLU A 415 13.97 26.76 -28.24
CA GLU A 415 13.39 26.18 -29.46
C GLU A 415 14.33 26.19 -30.69
N ALA A 416 15.42 26.96 -30.63
CA ALA A 416 16.45 26.98 -31.67
C ALA A 416 17.85 26.79 -31.07
N LEU A 417 18.56 25.76 -31.55
CA LEU A 417 19.97 25.53 -31.21
C LEU A 417 20.82 26.71 -31.71
N PRO A 418 21.77 27.24 -30.91
CA PRO A 418 22.73 28.22 -31.40
C PRO A 418 23.52 27.64 -32.57
N SER A 419 24.00 28.49 -33.46
CA SER A 419 24.85 28.04 -34.55
C SER A 419 26.11 27.36 -33.98
N LEU A 420 26.68 26.39 -34.72
CA LEU A 420 27.91 25.70 -34.31
C LEU A 420 29.04 26.67 -33.95
N ARG A 421 29.07 27.84 -34.60
CA ARG A 421 30.05 28.90 -34.32
C ARG A 421 29.82 29.51 -32.94
N GLU A 422 28.60 29.89 -32.61
CA GLU A 422 28.25 30.50 -31.32
C GLU A 422 28.44 29.51 -30.16
N ALA A 423 28.03 28.25 -30.35
CA ALA A 423 28.24 27.20 -29.35
C ALA A 423 29.74 26.95 -29.08
N ARG A 424 30.55 26.91 -30.14
CA ARG A 424 32.01 26.73 -30.01
C ARG A 424 32.66 27.92 -29.34
N ASP A 425 32.29 29.15 -29.71
CA ASP A 425 32.87 30.36 -29.13
C ASP A 425 32.49 30.49 -27.64
N ALA A 426 31.27 30.13 -27.26
CA ALA A 426 30.82 30.11 -25.86
C ALA A 426 31.57 29.05 -25.03
N PHE A 427 31.73 27.83 -25.57
CA PHE A 427 32.50 26.78 -24.94
C PHE A 427 33.97 27.17 -24.78
N GLU A 428 34.59 27.72 -25.82
CA GLU A 428 35.99 28.14 -25.82
C GLU A 428 36.23 29.25 -24.78
N ARG A 429 35.34 30.25 -24.69
CA ARG A 429 35.39 31.28 -23.65
C ARG A 429 35.29 30.69 -22.25
N ALA A 430 34.35 29.77 -22.01
CA ALA A 430 34.17 29.11 -20.71
C ALA A 430 35.41 28.29 -20.31
N TYR A 431 35.97 27.54 -21.26
CA TYR A 431 37.18 26.74 -21.07
C TYR A 431 38.40 27.61 -20.76
N LEU A 432 38.60 28.72 -21.48
CA LEU A 432 39.69 29.67 -21.25
C LEU A 432 39.56 30.34 -19.87
N ALA A 433 38.36 30.77 -19.48
CA ALA A 433 38.11 31.36 -18.17
C ALA A 433 38.40 30.37 -17.03
N GLU A 434 37.95 29.12 -17.15
CA GLU A 434 38.20 28.08 -16.14
C GLU A 434 39.69 27.71 -16.06
N SER A 435 40.37 27.60 -17.21
CA SER A 435 41.82 27.36 -17.27
C SER A 435 42.61 28.48 -16.58
N MET A 436 42.17 29.73 -16.73
CA MET A 436 42.77 30.90 -16.08
C MET A 436 42.49 30.94 -14.57
N ARG A 437 41.28 30.56 -14.12
CA ARG A 437 40.95 30.42 -12.68
C ARG A 437 41.81 29.36 -12.01
N ARG A 438 41.87 28.15 -12.59
CA ARG A 438 42.70 27.04 -12.06
C ARG A 438 44.18 27.37 -12.05
N SER A 439 44.61 28.23 -12.95
CA SER A 439 46.00 28.72 -13.05
C SER A 439 46.23 30.01 -12.27
N SER A 440 45.26 30.50 -11.48
CA SER A 440 45.35 31.73 -10.68
C SER A 440 45.87 32.94 -11.47
N GLY A 441 45.38 33.12 -12.71
CA GLY A 441 45.77 34.24 -13.58
C GLY A 441 47.14 34.08 -14.28
N SER A 442 47.81 32.93 -14.15
CA SER A 442 49.06 32.64 -14.86
C SER A 442 48.81 32.10 -16.28
N VAL A 443 49.01 32.96 -17.29
CA VAL A 443 48.85 32.61 -18.72
C VAL A 443 49.77 31.44 -19.13
N SER A 444 51.01 31.39 -18.62
CA SER A 444 51.95 30.31 -18.94
C SER A 444 51.55 28.95 -18.36
N ALA A 445 50.86 28.92 -17.22
CA ALA A 445 50.35 27.69 -16.63
C ALA A 445 49.05 27.24 -17.32
N ALA A 446 48.15 28.17 -17.62
CA ALA A 446 46.91 27.90 -18.35
C ALA A 446 47.19 27.39 -19.78
N ALA A 447 48.15 27.98 -20.49
CA ALA A 447 48.54 27.54 -21.83
C ALA A 447 49.08 26.09 -21.84
N ARG A 448 49.92 25.72 -20.85
CA ARG A 448 50.40 24.35 -20.69
C ARG A 448 49.26 23.36 -20.41
N MET A 449 48.33 23.74 -19.54
CA MET A 449 47.15 22.93 -19.22
C MET A 449 46.26 22.70 -20.45
N ALA A 450 46.15 23.71 -21.31
CA ALA A 450 45.40 23.64 -22.56
C ALA A 450 46.18 23.00 -23.73
N GLY A 451 47.44 22.58 -23.53
CA GLY A 451 48.28 22.00 -24.58
C GLY A 451 48.62 22.99 -25.71
N ARG A 452 48.69 24.29 -25.42
CA ARG A 452 48.94 25.37 -26.40
C ARG A 452 50.19 26.18 -26.05
N ASN A 453 50.77 26.83 -27.06
CA ASN A 453 51.83 27.81 -26.83
C ASN A 453 51.30 29.06 -26.13
N ARG A 454 52.17 29.73 -25.37
CA ARG A 454 51.80 30.93 -24.59
C ARG A 454 51.28 32.08 -25.47
N SER A 455 51.88 32.30 -26.64
CA SER A 455 51.43 33.31 -27.62
C SER A 455 50.01 33.01 -28.10
N ASP A 456 49.77 31.78 -28.52
CA ASP A 456 48.49 31.35 -29.11
C ASP A 456 47.37 31.41 -28.08
N PHE A 457 47.65 31.02 -26.84
CA PHE A 457 46.70 31.11 -25.74
C PHE A 457 46.38 32.57 -25.36
N TYR A 458 47.36 33.46 -25.45
CA TYR A 458 47.15 34.89 -25.20
C TYR A 458 46.27 35.54 -26.29
N ASP A 459 46.48 35.17 -27.55
CA ASP A 459 45.64 35.63 -28.66
C ASP A 459 44.20 35.11 -28.55
N LEU A 460 44.02 33.88 -28.06
CA LEU A 460 42.70 33.30 -27.78
C LEU A 460 41.97 34.04 -26.65
N LEU A 461 42.67 34.37 -25.55
CA LEU A 461 42.10 35.19 -24.47
C LEU A 461 41.64 36.56 -24.98
N LYS A 462 42.47 37.23 -25.78
CA LYS A 462 42.14 38.55 -26.37
C LYS A 462 40.96 38.47 -27.33
N ARG A 463 40.88 37.42 -28.15
CA ARG A 463 39.76 37.18 -29.07
C ARG A 463 38.42 37.01 -28.34
N HIS A 464 38.45 36.38 -27.17
CA HIS A 464 37.27 36.13 -26.34
C HIS A 464 37.01 37.22 -25.29
N GLY A 465 37.79 38.32 -25.30
CA GLY A 465 37.61 39.47 -24.42
C GLY A 465 37.93 39.18 -22.94
N LEU A 466 38.84 38.23 -22.67
CA LEU A 466 39.27 37.85 -21.32
C LEU A 466 40.66 38.45 -21.05
N SER A 467 40.85 39.10 -19.90
CA SER A 467 42.16 39.60 -19.46
C SER A 467 42.72 38.74 -18.34
N ALA A 468 44.04 38.51 -18.36
CA ALA A 468 44.71 37.78 -17.27
C ALA A 468 44.68 38.51 -15.93
N ALA A 469 44.48 39.85 -15.95
CA ALA A 469 44.35 40.65 -14.74
C ALA A 469 43.07 40.32 -13.95
N ASP A 470 42.00 39.92 -14.64
CA ASP A 470 40.68 39.65 -14.05
C ASP A 470 40.68 38.40 -13.16
N PHE A 471 41.72 37.57 -13.28
CA PHE A 471 41.85 36.27 -12.58
C PHE A 471 43.04 36.22 -11.62
N LYS A 472 43.74 37.34 -11.41
CA LYS A 472 44.75 37.48 -10.35
C LYS A 472 44.05 38.00 -9.10
N GLY A 473 44.00 37.18 -8.05
CA GLY A 473 43.43 37.57 -6.77
C GLY A 473 44.10 38.84 -6.21
N THR A 474 43.29 39.78 -5.76
CA THR A 474 43.67 40.94 -4.94
C THR A 474 44.46 40.48 -3.72
N SER A 475 45.73 40.88 -3.61
CA SER A 475 46.51 40.82 -2.37
C SER A 475 46.36 42.14 -1.60
N GLU A 476 45.40 42.20 -0.68
CA GLU A 476 45.29 43.16 0.43
C GLU A 476 44.98 42.29 1.66
N GLY A 477 45.62 42.33 2.83
CA GLY A 477 46.73 43.06 3.42
C GLY A 477 46.65 42.72 4.92
N GLU A 478 47.59 41.95 5.47
CA GLU A 478 47.67 41.68 6.91
C GLU A 478 48.14 42.95 7.64
N PRO A 479 47.39 43.49 8.63
CA PRO A 479 47.93 44.50 9.52
C PRO A 479 48.74 43.81 10.62
N THR A 480 49.95 44.32 10.78
CA THR A 480 50.94 43.96 11.79
C THR A 480 50.38 44.04 13.22
N ARG A 481 50.60 43.00 14.03
CA ARG A 481 51.06 43.13 15.42
C ARG A 481 51.79 41.89 15.89
#